data_AF-A0A6N6S4X9-F1
#
_entry.id   AF-A0A6N6S4X9-F1
#
_cell.length_a   1.000
_cell.length_b   1.000
_cell.length_c   1.000
_cell.angle_alpha   90.00
_cell.angle_beta   90.00
_cell.angle_gamma   90.00
#
_symmetry.space_group_name_H-M   'P 1'
#
loop_
_entity.id
_entity.type
_entity.pdbx_description
1 polymer ?
#
loop_
_entity_poly.entity_id
_entity_poly.type
_entity_poly.pdbx_seq_one_letter_code
_entity_poly.pdbx_strand_id
1 'polypeptide(L)'
;MPTLDYIRIVGISEINSGSGHSDITFNIEYSGDADFSSPKMGVITLRLDELLGTPELGRGDMEKIGARLVRQVLLRERTGDGTIVILHILGMPLGEWLMKNTPFLRQ
;
A
#
# COMPACT_ATOMS: atom_id res chain seq x y z
N MET A 1 18.08 -7.05 3.21
CA MET A 1 17.43 -6.60 4.46
C MET A 1 16.44 -7.68 4.87
N PRO A 2 16.22 -7.96 6.16
CA PRO A 2 15.21 -8.94 6.55
C PRO A 2 13.81 -8.38 6.26
N THR A 3 12.97 -9.18 5.60
CA THR A 3 11.54 -8.87 5.47
C THR A 3 10.91 -9.05 6.84
N LEU A 4 10.13 -8.05 7.28
CA LEU A 4 9.41 -8.15 8.54
C LEU A 4 8.11 -8.90 8.34
N ASP A 5 7.34 -8.48 7.34
CA ASP A 5 6.02 -9.03 7.07
C ASP A 5 5.74 -9.02 5.56
N TYR A 6 5.04 -10.06 5.10
CA TYR A 6 4.27 -10.06 3.86
C TYR A 6 2.86 -9.57 4.15
N ILE A 7 2.35 -8.64 3.34
CA ILE A 7 1.02 -8.08 3.47
C ILE A 7 0.30 -8.27 2.13
N ARG A 8 -0.75 -9.08 2.11
CA ARG A 8 -1.62 -9.24 0.96
C ARG A 8 -2.88 -8.40 1.15
N ILE A 9 -3.15 -7.52 0.19
CA ILE A 9 -4.38 -6.73 0.18
C ILE A 9 -5.53 -7.61 -0.31
N VAL A 10 -6.57 -7.76 0.51
CA VAL A 10 -7.74 -8.59 0.20
C VAL A 10 -8.87 -7.78 -0.42
N GLY A 11 -9.06 -6.55 0.03
CA GLY A 11 -10.12 -5.68 -0.44
C GLY A 11 -10.04 -4.28 0.15
N ILE A 12 -10.79 -3.35 -0.43
CA ILE A 12 -10.97 -2.00 0.10
C ILE A 12 -11.98 -2.08 1.24
N SER A 13 -11.64 -1.48 2.38
CA SER A 13 -12.53 -1.32 3.53
C SER A 13 -13.19 0.06 3.50
N GLU A 14 -12.40 1.12 3.28
CA GLU A 14 -12.85 2.51 3.31
C GLU A 14 -12.01 3.38 2.36
N ILE A 15 -12.64 4.42 1.81
CA ILE A 15 -11.99 5.45 1.00
C ILE A 15 -12.40 6.79 1.60
N ASN A 16 -11.42 7.56 2.10
CA ASN A 16 -11.63 8.89 2.63
C ASN A 16 -10.92 9.91 1.74
N SER A 17 -11.73 10.60 0.93
CA SER A 17 -11.31 11.72 0.07
C SER A 17 -11.88 13.02 0.65
N GLY A 18 -11.16 13.63 1.59
CA GLY A 18 -11.57 14.85 2.29
C GLY A 18 -10.47 15.91 2.32
N SER A 19 -10.76 17.08 2.89
CA SER A 19 -9.93 18.31 2.88
C SER A 19 -8.66 18.26 3.73
N GLY A 20 -7.99 17.11 3.79
CA GLY A 20 -6.80 16.91 4.61
C GLY A 20 -5.86 15.86 4.05
N HIS A 21 -6.36 14.67 3.72
CA HIS A 21 -5.57 13.56 3.18
C HIS A 21 -6.41 12.67 2.26
N SER A 22 -5.73 11.96 1.35
CA SER A 22 -6.33 10.95 0.49
C SER A 22 -6.02 9.56 1.04
N ASP A 23 -6.84 9.08 1.97
CA ASP A 23 -6.61 7.83 2.69
C ASP A 23 -7.43 6.66 2.12
N ILE A 24 -6.80 5.52 1.83
CA ILE A 24 -7.48 4.26 1.54
C ILE A 24 -7.17 3.24 2.61
N THR A 25 -8.20 2.72 3.27
CA THR A 25 -8.07 1.60 4.22
C THR A 25 -8.40 0.29 3.53
N PHE A 26 -7.52 -0.69 3.66
CA PHE A 26 -7.66 -2.02 3.09
C PHE A 26 -7.79 -3.08 4.17
N ASN A 27 -8.58 -4.11 3.89
CA ASN A 27 -8.51 -5.39 4.60
C ASN A 27 -7.30 -6.16 4.07
N ILE A 28 -6.50 -6.73 4.98
CA ILE A 28 -5.27 -7.44 4.66
C ILE A 28 -5.19 -8.82 5.31
N GLU A 29 -4.45 -9.70 4.65
CA GLU A 29 -3.81 -10.88 5.24
C GLU A 29 -2.34 -10.52 5.45
N TYR A 30 -1.78 -10.76 6.64
CA TYR A 30 -0.35 -10.53 6.89
C TYR A 30 0.31 -11.67 7.65
N SER A 31 1.58 -11.91 7.34
CA SER A 31 2.40 -12.97 7.94
C SER A 31 3.86 -12.55 7.97
N GLY A 32 4.54 -12.78 9.08
CA GLY A 32 6.01 -12.70 9.11
C GLY A 32 6.65 -13.85 8.33
N ASP A 33 7.95 -13.75 8.03
CA ASP A 33 8.71 -14.76 7.28
C ASP A 33 8.59 -16.17 7.87
N ALA A 34 8.53 -16.30 9.19
CA ALA A 34 8.46 -17.58 9.89
C ALA A 34 7.06 -18.24 9.85
N ASP A 35 5.99 -17.47 9.62
CA ASP A 35 4.59 -17.90 9.82
C ASP A 35 3.73 -17.75 8.54
N PHE A 36 4.35 -17.84 7.36
CA PHE A 36 3.67 -17.64 6.07
C PHE A 36 2.47 -18.57 5.84
N SER A 37 2.47 -19.77 6.45
CA SER A 37 1.39 -20.75 6.33
C SER A 37 0.14 -20.44 7.17
N SER A 38 0.20 -19.45 8.06
CA SER A 38 -0.90 -19.08 8.97
C SER A 38 -1.08 -17.56 9.03
N PRO A 39 -1.54 -16.91 7.94
CA PRO A 39 -1.69 -15.47 7.88
C PRO A 39 -2.78 -14.99 8.85
N LYS A 40 -2.58 -13.78 9.39
CA LYS A 40 -3.53 -13.08 10.26
C LYS A 40 -4.30 -12.04 9.47
N MET A 41 -5.56 -11.83 9.83
CA MET A 41 -6.37 -10.75 9.25
C MET A 41 -6.07 -9.43 9.96
N GLY A 42 -6.09 -8.33 9.21
CA GLY A 42 -5.92 -6.99 9.76
C GLY A 42 -6.41 -5.91 8.80
N VAL A 43 -6.08 -4.67 9.12
CA VAL A 43 -6.31 -3.51 8.26
C VAL A 43 -5.04 -2.69 8.12
N ILE A 44 -4.87 -2.05 6.96
CA ILE A 44 -3.83 -1.05 6.73
C ILE A 44 -4.45 0.18 6.07
N THR A 45 -4.08 1.37 6.54
CA THR A 45 -4.44 2.63 5.88
C THR A 45 -3.23 3.14 5.13
N LEU A 46 -3.40 3.38 3.83
CA LEU A 46 -2.42 4.04 2.98
C LEU A 46 -2.84 5.47 2.75
N ARG A 47 -1.98 6.41 3.15
CA ARG A 47 -2.11 7.82 2.84
C ARG A 47 -1.44 8.12 1.52
N LEU A 48 -2.26 8.35 0.48
CA LEU A 48 -1.78 8.38 -0.89
C LEU A 48 -1.01 9.65 -1.23
N ASP A 49 -1.36 10.79 -0.64
CA ASP A 49 -0.66 12.06 -0.83
C ASP A 49 0.79 11.99 -0.31
N GLU A 50 1.02 11.34 0.84
CA GLU A 50 2.37 11.07 1.33
C GLU A 50 3.10 10.04 0.47
N LEU A 51 2.40 9.00 0.01
CA LEU A 51 2.99 7.91 -0.76
C LEU A 51 3.41 8.32 -2.18
N LEU A 52 2.63 9.21 -2.80
CA LEU A 52 2.81 9.63 -4.20
C LEU A 52 3.47 11.00 -4.32
N GLY A 53 3.49 11.80 -3.25
CA GLY A 53 3.97 13.18 -3.29
C GLY A 53 3.11 14.11 -4.13
N THR A 54 1.85 13.74 -4.39
CA THR A 54 0.90 14.52 -5.21
C THR A 54 -0.25 15.04 -4.34
N PRO A 55 -0.65 16.32 -4.48
CA PRO A 55 -1.77 16.87 -3.74
C PRO A 55 -3.13 16.29 -4.19
N GLU A 56 -4.07 16.29 -3.23
CA GLU A 56 -5.45 15.76 -3.23
C GLU A 56 -5.92 14.98 -4.47
N LEU A 57 -6.05 13.67 -4.31
CA LEU A 57 -6.67 12.80 -5.31
C LEU A 57 -8.19 12.82 -5.16
N GLY A 58 -8.89 12.96 -6.28
CA GLY A 58 -10.34 12.80 -6.30
C GLY A 58 -10.75 11.38 -5.92
N ARG A 59 -11.96 11.23 -5.35
CA ARG A 59 -12.50 9.91 -4.96
C ARG A 59 -12.42 8.86 -6.07
N GLY A 60 -12.75 9.24 -7.30
CA GLY A 60 -12.70 8.32 -8.45
C GLY A 60 -11.28 7.84 -8.79
N ASP A 61 -10.26 8.64 -8.49
CA ASP A 61 -8.86 8.24 -8.68
C ASP A 61 -8.38 7.33 -7.54
N MET A 62 -8.82 7.63 -6.31
CA MET A 62 -8.61 6.74 -5.18
C MET A 62 -9.25 5.37 -5.39
N GLU A 63 -10.47 5.31 -5.93
CA GLU A 63 -11.13 4.04 -6.26
C GLU A 63 -10.34 3.21 -7.28
N LYS A 64 -9.77 3.85 -8.32
CA LYS A 64 -8.90 3.17 -9.30
C LYS A 64 -7.61 2.65 -8.67
N ILE A 65 -6.96 3.45 -7.83
CA ILE A 65 -5.73 3.06 -7.12
C ILE A 65 -6.04 1.90 -6.17
N GLY A 66 -7.11 2.01 -5.39
CA GLY A 66 -7.58 0.97 -4.49
C GLY A 66 -7.81 -0.33 -5.24
N ALA A 67 -8.56 -0.29 -6.35
CA ALA A 67 -8.83 -1.47 -7.17
C ALA A 67 -7.55 -2.10 -7.74
N ARG A 68 -6.53 -1.30 -8.08
CA ARG A 68 -5.23 -1.78 -8.55
C ARG A 68 -4.43 -2.51 -7.47
N LEU A 69 -4.55 -2.04 -6.23
CA LEU A 69 -3.87 -2.58 -5.06
C LEU A 69 -4.53 -3.84 -4.49
N VAL A 70 -5.82 -4.06 -4.76
CA VAL A 70 -6.50 -5.31 -4.39
C VAL A 70 -5.76 -6.51 -4.99
N ARG A 71 -5.49 -7.51 -4.14
CA ARG A 71 -4.70 -8.72 -4.39
C ARG A 71 -3.19 -8.53 -4.57
N GLN A 72 -2.67 -7.30 -4.48
CA GLN A 72 -1.23 -7.10 -4.46
C GLN A 72 -0.63 -7.62 -3.15
N VAL A 73 0.61 -8.09 -3.26
CA VAL A 73 1.44 -8.45 -2.11
C VAL A 73 2.48 -7.36 -1.92
N LEU A 74 2.56 -6.89 -0.68
CA LEU A 74 3.49 -5.88 -0.22
C LEU A 74 4.48 -6.51 0.75
N LEU A 75 5.67 -5.93 0.81
CA LEU A 75 6.71 -6.26 1.76
C LEU A 75 6.86 -5.08 2.72
N ARG A 76 6.87 -5.38 4.01
CA ARG A 76 7.25 -4.42 5.03
C ARG A 76 8.68 -4.73 5.45
N GLU A 77 9.59 -3.80 5.19
CA GLU A 77 11.01 -3.96 5.52
C GLU A 77 11.47 -2.88 6.50
N ARG A 78 12.49 -3.22 7.30
CA ARG A 78 13.23 -2.25 8.10
C ARG A 78 14.58 -2.00 7.45
N THR A 79 14.84 -0.75 7.10
CA THR A 79 16.11 -0.30 6.54
C THR A 79 17.20 -0.22 7.61
N GLY A 80 18.46 -0.07 7.19
CA GLY A 80 19.61 -0.09 8.09
C GLY A 80 19.64 1.05 9.12
N ASP A 81 18.97 2.17 8.82
CA ASP A 81 18.77 3.32 9.71
C ASP A 81 17.55 3.16 10.65
N GLY A 82 16.82 2.04 10.55
CA GLY A 82 15.64 1.74 11.37
C GLY A 82 14.31 2.21 10.78
N THR A 83 14.31 2.91 9.64
CA THR A 83 13.09 3.33 8.93
C THR A 83 12.30 2.12 8.44
N ILE A 84 10.97 2.21 8.45
CA ILE A 84 10.10 1.17 7.90
C ILE A 84 9.65 1.61 6.51
N VAL A 85 9.84 0.74 5.52
CA VAL A 85 9.40 0.97 4.15
C VAL A 85 8.41 -0.09 3.71
N ILE A 86 7.44 0.33 2.88
CA ILE A 86 6.49 -0.57 2.24
C ILE A 86 6.85 -0.68 0.76
N LEU A 87 7.18 -1.89 0.34
CA LEU A 87 7.56 -2.21 -1.03
C LEU A 87 6.47 -3.06 -1.68
N HIS A 88 6.35 -2.98 -2.99
CA HIS A 88 5.69 -4.01 -3.78
C HIS A 88 6.55 -5.30 -3.79
N ILE A 89 5.95 -6.48 -3.99
CA ILE A 89 6.65 -7.78 -4.04
C ILE A 89 7.82 -7.83 -5.05
N LEU A 90 7.86 -6.91 -6.01
CA LEU A 90 8.97 -6.74 -6.96
C LEU A 90 10.18 -5.97 -6.37
N GLY A 91 10.17 -5.65 -5.07
CA GLY A 91 11.24 -4.92 -4.38
C GLY A 91 11.26 -3.41 -4.64
N MET A 92 10.21 -2.85 -5.22
CA MET A 92 10.11 -1.42 -5.55
C MET A 92 9.27 -0.68 -4.49
N PRO A 93 9.61 0.56 -4.09
CA PRO A 93 8.76 1.38 -3.24
C PRO A 93 7.32 1.44 -3.78
N LEU A 94 6.33 1.28 -2.91
CA LEU A 94 4.94 1.15 -3.36
C LEU A 94 4.46 2.38 -4.15
N GLY A 95 4.85 3.58 -3.74
CA GLY A 95 4.54 4.82 -4.46
C GLY A 95 5.12 4.84 -5.89
N GLU A 96 6.39 4.48 -6.05
CA GLU A 96 7.01 4.36 -7.38
C GLU A 96 6.31 3.30 -8.25
N TRP A 97 5.96 2.16 -7.66
CA TRP A 97 5.25 1.12 -8.39
C TRP A 97 3.88 1.60 -8.86
N LEU A 98 3.15 2.32 -8.00
CA LEU A 98 1.85 2.92 -8.35
C LEU A 98 1.98 3.93 -9.49
N MET A 99 2.95 4.85 -9.43
CA MET A 99 3.24 5.81 -10.51
C MET A 99 3.56 5.10 -11.83
N LYS A 100 4.33 4.01 -11.78
CA LYS A 100 4.65 3.20 -12.96
C LYS A 100 3.46 2.37 -13.46
N ASN A 101 2.50 2.00 -12.62
CA ASN A 101 1.41 1.11 -13.01
C ASN A 101 0.04 1.79 -13.14
N THR A 102 -0.01 3.10 -12.89
CA THR A 102 -1.25 3.90 -12.92
C THR A 102 -1.02 5.13 -13.81
N PRO A 103 -1.29 5.03 -15.13
CA PRO A 103 -0.87 6.05 -16.09
C PRO A 103 -1.40 7.47 -15.81
N PHE A 104 -2.58 7.61 -15.22
CA PHE A 104 -3.15 8.93 -14.90
C PHE A 104 -2.43 9.64 -13.76
N LEU A 105 -1.63 8.93 -12.94
CA LEU A 105 -0.83 9.54 -11.87
C LEU A 105 0.46 10.21 -12.39
N ARG A 106 0.84 9.99 -13.65
CA ARG A 106 2.07 10.55 -14.23
C ARG A 106 1.86 11.94 -14.87
N GLN A 107 0.71 12.57 -14.63
CA GLN A 107 0.30 13.82 -15.27
C GLN A 107 0.92 15.04 -14.61
#